data_AF-L8M7F9-F1
#
_entry.id   AF-L8M7F9-F1
#
_cell.length_a   1.000
_cell.length_b   1.000
_cell.length_c   1.000
_cell.angle_alpha   90.00
_cell.angle_beta   90.00
_cell.angle_gamma   90.00
#
_symmetry.space_group_name_H-M   'P 1'
#
loop_
_entity.id
_entity.type
_entity.pdbx_description
1 polymer ?
#
loop_
_entity_poly.entity_id
_entity_poly.type
_entity_poly.pdbx_seq_one_letter_code
_entity_poly.pdbx_strand_id
1 'polypeptide(L)'
;MKKIEKDILGLLTCAVIVVVSIGLPLSIIFEFNQSWIFYFQLYPHMIIFPLLSFGIIGINLYQVFVNIKSRQGSFKSKFSIVAISLAISILFYNIEITSNNLMLFELNNQAVARINLPQENIEKINKIPNSIININDFIREDEINVSKLELEDSLSRFIVNQEALNNEQKEAYHTLMKASLAYSTWENIVGQFSFSRNLYALSFFIIVFTSLMNWMLLLIYSYQDVINPDKYINSLIFSSLLFFTWLPLRLYYNLITKNLIFGTDEAIGQLDIFAFLIYPLFFSFLCWKFWQFKENLSVIISIFIFVVSLTFIGRFKPGWVSLMFGLNSNPILWIIFLTIAVFYCVYLLKKNKHDFLS
;
A
#
# COMPACT_ATOMS: atom_id res chain seq x y z
N MET A 1 1.38 9.83 36.62
CA MET A 1 1.34 10.45 35.27
C MET A 1 2.05 9.64 34.20
N LYS A 2 3.36 9.32 34.31
CA LYS A 2 4.10 8.59 33.26
C LYS A 2 3.55 7.22 32.85
N LYS A 3 2.94 6.48 33.78
CA LYS A 3 2.33 5.16 33.53
C LYS A 3 1.04 5.26 32.69
N ILE A 4 0.15 6.18 33.05
CA ILE A 4 -1.13 6.43 32.37
C ILE A 4 -0.91 6.84 30.90
N GLU A 5 0.06 7.72 30.62
CA GLU A 5 0.39 8.10 29.23
C GLU A 5 0.93 6.93 28.40
N LYS A 6 1.70 6.03 29.02
CA LYS A 6 2.25 4.82 28.38
C LYS A 6 1.14 3.83 28.07
N ASP A 7 0.21 3.67 28.99
CA ASP A 7 -0.96 2.78 28.85
C ASP A 7 -1.89 3.30 27.74
N ILE A 8 -2.13 4.62 27.65
CA ILE A 8 -2.93 5.25 26.58
C ILE A 8 -2.27 5.05 25.21
N LEU A 9 -0.95 5.31 25.10
CA LEU A 9 -0.24 5.13 23.84
C LEU A 9 -0.25 3.67 23.38
N GLY A 10 -0.04 2.72 24.31
CA GLY A 10 -0.12 1.30 24.02
C GLY A 10 -1.51 0.85 23.57
N LEU A 11 -2.56 1.37 24.22
CA LEU A 11 -3.95 1.05 23.86
C LEU A 11 -4.35 1.63 22.50
N LEU A 12 -3.90 2.85 22.17
CA LEU A 12 -4.07 3.44 20.84
C LEU A 12 -3.34 2.64 19.76
N THR A 13 -2.11 2.22 20.01
CA THR A 13 -1.35 1.36 19.10
C THR A 13 -2.07 0.02 18.87
N CYS A 14 -2.57 -0.62 19.93
CA CYS A 14 -3.33 -1.86 19.80
C CYS A 14 -4.65 -1.67 19.05
N ALA A 15 -5.40 -0.60 19.32
CA ALA A 15 -6.64 -0.30 18.62
C ALA A 15 -6.40 -0.10 17.12
N VAL A 16 -5.36 0.67 16.77
CA VAL A 16 -4.90 0.84 15.40
C VAL A 16 -4.54 -0.51 14.76
N ILE A 17 -3.79 -1.36 15.46
CA ILE A 17 -3.42 -2.69 14.98
C ILE A 17 -4.65 -3.54 14.67
N VAL A 18 -5.63 -3.59 15.58
CA VAL A 18 -6.83 -4.39 15.39
C VAL A 18 -7.68 -3.86 14.24
N VAL A 19 -7.95 -2.55 14.20
CA VAL A 19 -8.81 -1.93 13.18
C VAL A 19 -8.25 -2.15 11.77
N VAL A 20 -6.94 -2.07 11.58
CA VAL A 20 -6.35 -2.23 10.26
C VAL A 20 -6.01 -3.67 9.92
N SER A 21 -5.30 -4.40 10.78
CA SER A 21 -4.82 -5.76 10.45
C SER A 21 -5.95 -6.78 10.37
N ILE A 22 -7.05 -6.53 11.07
CA ILE A 22 -8.22 -7.42 11.09
C ILE A 22 -9.37 -6.75 10.36
N GLY A 23 -9.65 -5.47 10.65
CA GLY A 23 -10.78 -4.78 10.06
C GLY A 23 -10.69 -4.64 8.54
N LEU A 24 -9.52 -4.31 7.95
CA LEU A 24 -9.40 -4.19 6.49
C LEU A 24 -9.62 -5.52 5.76
N PRO A 25 -8.92 -6.63 6.09
CA PRO A 25 -9.21 -7.93 5.48
C PRO A 25 -10.67 -8.36 5.66
N LEU A 26 -11.23 -8.19 6.86
CA LEU A 26 -12.61 -8.56 7.14
C LEU A 26 -13.59 -7.71 6.34
N SER A 27 -13.38 -6.40 6.22
CA SER A 27 -14.28 -5.55 5.43
C SER A 27 -14.31 -6.01 3.98
N ILE A 28 -13.16 -6.37 3.41
CA ILE A 28 -13.06 -6.87 2.04
C ILE A 28 -13.79 -8.21 1.89
N ILE A 29 -13.61 -9.13 2.84
CA ILE A 29 -14.30 -10.43 2.84
C ILE A 29 -15.82 -10.25 2.93
N PHE A 30 -16.30 -9.40 3.85
CA PHE A 30 -17.74 -9.18 4.03
C PHE A 30 -18.37 -8.39 2.88
N GLU A 31 -17.68 -7.37 2.39
CA GLU A 31 -18.19 -6.48 1.34
C GLU A 31 -18.16 -7.17 -0.02
N PHE A 32 -17.09 -7.91 -0.34
CA PHE A 32 -16.89 -8.48 -1.68
C PHE A 32 -17.14 -9.99 -1.78
N ASN A 33 -17.43 -10.67 -0.66
CA ASN A 33 -17.89 -12.06 -0.52
C ASN A 33 -17.17 -13.12 -1.38
N GLN A 34 -17.45 -13.21 -2.68
CA GLN A 34 -16.81 -14.18 -3.60
C GLN A 34 -15.59 -13.60 -4.32
N SER A 35 -15.52 -12.28 -4.51
CA SER A 35 -14.43 -11.59 -5.20
C SER A 35 -13.26 -11.22 -4.28
N TRP A 36 -13.28 -11.55 -2.99
CA TRP A 36 -12.21 -11.12 -2.05
C TRP A 36 -10.83 -11.64 -2.45
N ILE A 37 -10.71 -12.89 -2.91
CA ILE A 37 -9.44 -13.48 -3.37
C ILE A 37 -8.91 -12.66 -4.54
N PHE A 38 -9.79 -12.34 -5.49
CA PHE A 38 -9.45 -11.56 -6.66
C PHE A 38 -8.89 -10.18 -6.28
N TYR A 39 -9.50 -9.51 -5.30
CA TYR A 39 -8.99 -8.23 -4.80
C TYR A 39 -7.62 -8.34 -4.11
N PHE A 40 -7.42 -9.36 -3.29
CA PHE A 40 -6.12 -9.61 -2.65
C PHE A 40 -5.01 -9.87 -3.68
N GLN A 41 -5.33 -10.59 -4.75
CA GLN A 41 -4.42 -10.88 -5.86
C GLN A 41 -4.12 -9.66 -6.74
N LEU A 42 -5.11 -8.79 -6.98
CA LEU A 42 -4.91 -7.57 -7.76
C LEU A 42 -4.11 -6.52 -6.99
N TYR A 43 -4.39 -6.36 -5.70
CA TYR A 43 -3.84 -5.28 -4.87
C TYR A 43 -3.05 -5.79 -3.65
N PRO A 44 -2.04 -6.67 -3.82
CA PRO A 44 -1.31 -7.27 -2.70
C PRO A 44 -0.52 -6.23 -1.90
N HIS A 45 -0.07 -5.16 -2.55
CA HIS A 45 0.62 -4.04 -1.90
C HIS A 45 -0.27 -3.21 -0.96
N MET A 46 -1.60 -3.32 -1.09
CA MET A 46 -2.59 -2.57 -0.30
C MET A 46 -3.27 -3.44 0.74
N ILE A 47 -3.38 -4.74 0.49
CA ILE A 47 -4.14 -5.64 1.35
C ILE A 47 -3.19 -6.59 2.08
N ILE A 48 -2.40 -7.35 1.32
CA ILE A 48 -1.48 -8.35 1.89
C ILE A 48 -0.33 -7.66 2.63
N PHE A 49 0.27 -6.61 2.07
CA PHE A 49 1.36 -5.92 2.73
C PHE A 49 0.99 -5.36 4.10
N PRO A 50 -0.09 -4.57 4.25
CA PRO A 50 -0.52 -4.15 5.58
C PRO A 50 -0.80 -5.35 6.47
N LEU A 51 -1.55 -6.35 6.01
CA LEU A 51 -1.85 -7.55 6.81
C LEU A 51 -0.60 -8.22 7.40
N LEU A 52 0.47 -8.35 6.63
CA LEU A 52 1.73 -8.95 7.07
C LEU A 52 2.59 -8.01 7.94
N SER A 53 2.44 -6.70 7.76
CA SER A 53 3.39 -5.71 8.29
C SER A 53 2.84 -4.94 9.48
N PHE A 54 1.52 -4.94 9.71
CA PHE A 54 0.90 -3.93 10.55
C PHE A 54 1.21 -4.06 12.05
N GLY A 55 1.37 -5.29 12.56
CA GLY A 55 1.84 -5.50 13.93
C GLY A 55 3.21 -4.85 14.16
N ILE A 56 4.09 -4.91 13.16
CA ILE A 56 5.42 -4.27 13.20
C ILE A 56 5.29 -2.75 13.04
N ILE A 57 4.42 -2.26 12.16
CA ILE A 57 4.14 -0.81 11.99
C ILE A 57 3.65 -0.19 13.30
N GLY A 58 2.74 -0.85 14.02
CA GLY A 58 2.26 -0.37 15.32
C GLY A 58 3.37 -0.31 16.37
N ILE A 59 4.21 -1.35 16.45
CA ILE A 59 5.38 -1.36 17.34
C ILE A 59 6.34 -0.22 16.99
N ASN A 60 6.61 -0.01 15.70
CA ASN A 60 7.49 1.06 15.23
C ASN A 60 6.90 2.44 15.55
N LEU A 61 5.60 2.65 15.34
CA LEU A 61 4.93 3.90 15.68
C LEU A 61 5.10 4.23 17.16
N TYR A 62 4.88 3.25 18.04
CA TYR A 62 5.13 3.41 19.48
C TYR A 62 6.59 3.77 19.76
N GLN A 63 7.54 3.05 19.18
CA GLN A 63 8.97 3.28 19.40
C GLN A 63 9.40 4.67 18.95
N VAL A 64 8.88 5.14 17.80
CA VAL A 64 9.13 6.48 17.29
C VAL A 64 8.62 7.55 18.25
N PHE A 65 7.40 7.41 18.78
CA PHE A 65 6.88 8.35 19.78
C PHE A 65 7.72 8.36 21.06
N VAL A 66 8.16 7.19 21.53
CA VAL A 66 9.08 7.12 22.69
C VAL A 66 10.38 7.85 22.41
N ASN A 67 10.98 7.61 21.25
CA ASN A 67 12.23 8.26 20.85
C ASN A 67 12.07 9.78 20.79
N ILE A 68 11.00 10.29 20.15
CA ILE A 68 10.69 11.74 20.07
C ILE A 68 10.51 12.33 21.46
N LYS A 69 9.80 11.63 22.35
CA LYS A 69 9.60 12.07 23.73
C LYS A 69 10.93 12.18 24.48
N SER A 70 11.81 11.18 24.32
CA SER A 70 13.10 11.12 25.01
C SER A 70 14.16 12.08 24.46
N ARG A 71 13.94 12.74 23.31
CA ARG A 71 14.88 13.72 22.76
C ARG A 71 15.17 14.83 23.77
N GLN A 72 16.43 15.27 23.82
CA GLN A 72 16.75 16.56 24.39
C GLN A 72 16.35 17.67 23.39
N GLY A 73 15.59 18.66 23.84
CA GLY A 73 15.13 19.75 22.96
C GLY A 73 13.78 20.33 23.38
N SER A 74 13.45 21.49 22.81
CA SER A 74 12.21 22.20 23.13
C SER A 74 10.98 21.40 22.69
N PHE A 75 9.88 21.57 23.43
CA PHE A 75 8.57 21.02 23.06
C PHE A 75 8.18 21.44 21.64
N LYS A 76 8.49 22.69 21.25
CA LYS A 76 8.24 23.21 19.90
C LYS A 76 8.92 22.35 18.82
N SER A 77 10.19 22.01 18.97
CA SER A 77 10.90 21.17 17.99
C SER A 77 10.30 19.77 17.87
N LYS A 78 9.92 19.14 18.99
CA LYS A 78 9.25 17.83 19.00
C LYS A 78 7.90 17.88 18.29
N PHE A 79 7.11 18.91 18.60
CA PHE A 79 5.80 19.14 17.98
C PHE A 79 5.93 19.39 16.48
N SER A 80 6.92 20.18 16.04
CA SER A 80 7.16 20.43 14.61
C SER A 80 7.43 19.15 13.82
N ILE A 81 8.15 18.17 14.39
CA ILE A 81 8.38 16.88 13.72
C ILE A 81 7.04 16.17 13.47
N VAL A 82 6.23 16.02 14.52
CA VAL A 82 4.90 15.38 14.44
C VAL A 82 4.01 16.13 13.44
N ALA A 83 3.97 17.45 13.51
CA ALA A 83 3.11 18.28 12.67
C ALA A 83 3.50 18.24 11.19
N ILE A 84 4.80 18.29 10.87
CA ILE A 84 5.30 18.19 9.49
C ILE A 84 4.98 16.80 8.92
N SER A 85 5.29 15.73 9.65
CA SER A 85 4.97 14.37 9.22
C SER A 85 3.47 14.17 9.03
N LEU A 86 2.63 14.75 9.90
CA LEU A 86 1.17 14.71 9.77
C LEU A 86 0.69 15.43 8.52
N ALA A 87 1.15 16.67 8.29
CA ALA A 87 0.75 17.47 7.13
C ALA A 87 1.10 16.78 5.80
N ILE A 88 2.31 16.24 5.69
CA ILE A 88 2.76 15.49 4.51
C ILE A 88 1.94 14.19 4.36
N SER A 89 1.62 13.50 5.46
CA SER A 89 0.79 12.28 5.41
C SER A 89 -0.64 12.57 4.94
N ILE A 90 -1.23 13.69 5.35
CA ILE A 90 -2.56 14.13 4.88
C ILE A 90 -2.50 14.44 3.37
N LEU A 91 -1.43 15.09 2.91
CA LEU A 91 -1.24 15.35 1.48
C LEU A 91 -1.17 14.05 0.68
N PHE A 92 -0.38 13.07 1.13
CA PHE A 92 -0.32 11.75 0.46
C PHE A 92 -1.63 10.99 0.51
N TYR A 93 -2.30 11.02 1.66
CA TYR A 93 -3.63 10.43 1.80
C TYR A 93 -4.58 10.99 0.74
N ASN A 94 -4.65 12.31 0.59
CA ASN A 94 -5.52 12.93 -0.40
C ASN A 94 -5.18 12.50 -1.84
N ILE A 95 -3.89 12.48 -2.21
CA ILE A 95 -3.47 12.05 -3.54
C ILE A 95 -3.87 10.60 -3.80
N GLU A 96 -3.69 9.72 -2.82
CA GLU A 96 -4.00 8.30 -2.95
C GLU A 96 -5.52 8.07 -3.13
N ILE A 97 -6.37 8.70 -2.29
CA ILE A 97 -7.83 8.50 -2.36
C ILE A 97 -8.53 9.20 -3.54
N THR A 98 -7.87 10.14 -4.22
CA THR A 98 -8.39 10.78 -5.44
C THR A 98 -7.78 10.21 -6.72
N SER A 99 -6.98 9.15 -6.62
CA SER A 99 -6.31 8.53 -7.75
C SER A 99 -7.20 7.48 -8.43
N ASN A 100 -7.19 7.44 -9.77
CA ASN A 100 -7.92 6.43 -10.54
C ASN A 100 -7.36 5.00 -10.36
N ASN A 101 -6.14 4.89 -9.85
CA ASN A 101 -5.34 3.67 -9.83
C ASN A 101 -6.04 2.49 -9.11
N LEU A 102 -6.85 2.78 -8.08
CA LEU A 102 -7.46 1.77 -7.22
C LEU A 102 -8.98 1.74 -7.31
N MET A 103 -9.56 2.46 -8.27
CA MET A 103 -10.98 2.77 -8.23
C MET A 103 -11.88 1.54 -8.22
N LEU A 104 -11.49 0.45 -8.89
CA LEU A 104 -12.24 -0.81 -8.86
C LEU A 104 -12.40 -1.36 -7.43
N PHE A 105 -11.36 -1.28 -6.60
CA PHE A 105 -11.40 -1.67 -5.18
C PHE A 105 -12.15 -0.66 -4.30
N GLU A 106 -12.11 0.62 -4.69
CA GLU A 106 -12.72 1.71 -3.92
C GLU A 106 -14.24 1.83 -4.08
N LEU A 107 -14.83 1.09 -5.01
CA LEU A 107 -16.27 1.06 -5.25
C LEU A 107 -16.95 -0.05 -4.45
N ASN A 108 -18.18 0.20 -3.98
CA ASN A 108 -19.00 -0.85 -3.37
C ASN A 108 -19.65 -1.74 -4.43
N ASN A 109 -20.14 -2.91 -4.02
CA ASN A 109 -20.66 -3.91 -4.96
C ASN A 109 -21.93 -3.52 -5.72
N GLN A 110 -22.63 -2.48 -5.29
CA GLN A 110 -23.84 -1.99 -5.94
C GLN A 110 -23.55 -0.73 -6.78
N ALA A 111 -22.28 -0.41 -6.98
CA ALA A 111 -21.92 0.86 -7.58
C ALA A 111 -22.28 0.89 -9.08
N VAL A 112 -23.01 1.94 -9.47
CA VAL A 112 -23.47 2.18 -10.84
C VAL A 112 -23.30 3.65 -11.20
N ALA A 113 -22.76 3.93 -12.38
CA ALA A 113 -22.60 5.27 -12.92
C ALA A 113 -23.03 5.34 -14.39
N ARG A 114 -23.41 6.54 -14.84
CA ARG A 114 -23.62 6.84 -16.26
C ARG A 114 -22.53 7.78 -16.74
N ILE A 115 -21.91 7.44 -17.86
CA ILE A 115 -20.75 8.15 -18.39
C ILE A 115 -21.07 8.65 -19.79
N ASN A 116 -20.96 9.95 -19.98
CA ASN A 116 -20.98 10.56 -21.30
C ASN A 116 -19.58 10.46 -21.91
N LEU A 117 -19.46 9.74 -23.02
CA LEU A 117 -18.20 9.62 -23.75
C LEU A 117 -18.28 10.28 -25.12
N PRO A 118 -17.18 10.86 -25.62
CA PRO A 118 -17.09 11.27 -27.01
C PRO A 118 -17.39 10.10 -27.95
N GLN A 119 -18.06 10.36 -29.07
CA GLN A 119 -18.43 9.33 -30.06
C GLN A 119 -17.22 8.50 -30.53
N GLU A 120 -16.06 9.12 -30.71
CA GLU A 120 -14.81 8.40 -31.06
C GLU A 120 -14.46 7.29 -30.04
N ASN A 121 -14.68 7.55 -28.75
CA ASN A 121 -14.42 6.55 -27.70
C ASN A 121 -15.49 5.45 -27.70
N ILE A 122 -16.75 5.79 -28.00
CA ILE A 122 -17.83 4.82 -28.14
C ILE A 122 -17.55 3.87 -29.32
N GLU A 123 -17.14 4.41 -30.47
CA GLU A 123 -16.73 3.62 -31.64
C GLU A 123 -15.56 2.68 -31.33
N LYS A 124 -14.58 3.15 -30.56
CA LYS A 124 -13.47 2.30 -30.08
C LYS A 124 -13.98 1.20 -29.17
N ILE A 125 -14.80 1.53 -28.17
CA ILE A 125 -15.34 0.57 -27.19
C ILE A 125 -16.15 -0.52 -27.89
N ASN A 126 -16.91 -0.19 -28.94
CA ASN A 126 -17.67 -1.15 -29.77
C ASN A 126 -16.81 -2.28 -30.40
N LYS A 127 -15.48 -2.14 -30.43
CA LYS A 127 -14.57 -3.19 -30.88
C LYS A 127 -14.32 -4.28 -29.84
N ILE A 128 -14.71 -4.10 -28.57
CA ILE A 128 -14.52 -5.13 -27.53
C ILE A 128 -15.41 -6.34 -27.88
N PRO A 129 -14.87 -7.56 -27.92
CA PRO A 129 -15.68 -8.72 -28.25
C PRO A 129 -16.67 -9.05 -27.12
N ASN A 130 -17.84 -9.56 -27.50
CA ASN A 130 -18.90 -9.98 -26.57
C ASN A 130 -18.47 -11.05 -25.56
N SER A 131 -17.38 -11.78 -25.85
CA SER A 131 -16.78 -12.72 -24.91
C SER A 131 -16.17 -12.04 -23.67
N ILE A 132 -15.82 -10.76 -23.76
CA ILE A 132 -15.30 -9.95 -22.65
C ILE A 132 -16.44 -9.18 -21.97
N ILE A 133 -17.23 -8.44 -22.75
CA ILE A 133 -18.36 -7.66 -22.23
C ILE A 133 -19.43 -7.53 -23.30
N ASN A 134 -20.71 -7.67 -22.93
CA ASN A 134 -21.80 -7.43 -23.87
C ASN A 134 -22.08 -5.92 -23.95
N ILE A 135 -21.49 -5.27 -24.95
CA ILE A 135 -21.54 -3.81 -25.11
C ILE A 135 -22.97 -3.30 -25.34
N ASN A 136 -23.83 -4.12 -25.97
CA ASN A 136 -25.21 -3.74 -26.27
C ASN A 136 -26.05 -3.49 -25.01
N ASP A 137 -25.68 -4.11 -23.87
CA ASP A 137 -26.33 -3.87 -22.59
C ASP A 137 -25.74 -2.62 -21.88
N PHE A 138 -24.54 -2.20 -22.32
CA PHE A 138 -23.70 -1.17 -21.71
C PHE A 138 -23.91 0.22 -22.32
N ILE A 139 -24.13 0.28 -23.64
CA ILE A 139 -24.24 1.54 -24.39
C ILE A 139 -25.69 1.81 -24.74
N ARG A 140 -26.19 2.97 -24.29
CA ARG A 140 -27.49 3.51 -24.71
C ARG A 140 -27.25 4.90 -25.29
N GLU A 141 -27.42 5.04 -26.59
CA GLU A 141 -27.14 6.29 -27.31
C GLU A 141 -25.67 6.71 -27.14
N ASP A 142 -25.41 7.89 -26.56
CA ASP A 142 -24.07 8.42 -26.26
C ASP A 142 -23.65 8.18 -24.78
N GLU A 143 -24.47 7.45 -24.00
CA GLU A 143 -24.23 7.15 -22.59
C GLU A 143 -23.79 5.69 -22.39
N ILE A 144 -22.80 5.50 -21.53
CA ILE A 144 -22.43 4.18 -21.02
C ILE A 144 -22.94 4.02 -19.60
N ASN A 145 -23.77 3.01 -19.36
CA ASN A 145 -24.19 2.61 -18.02
C ASN A 145 -23.21 1.56 -17.50
N VAL A 146 -22.46 1.93 -16.46
CA VAL A 146 -21.37 1.14 -15.91
C VAL A 146 -21.75 0.65 -14.53
N SER A 147 -21.75 -0.66 -14.30
CA SER A 147 -21.76 -1.22 -12.95
C SER A 147 -20.42 -1.82 -12.56
N LYS A 148 -20.08 -1.74 -11.27
CA LYS A 148 -18.86 -2.35 -10.74
C LYS A 148 -18.79 -3.86 -11.00
N LEU A 149 -19.90 -4.58 -10.82
CA LEU A 149 -19.95 -6.03 -11.00
C LEU A 149 -19.63 -6.43 -12.44
N GLU A 150 -20.12 -5.68 -13.43
CA GLU A 150 -19.81 -5.91 -14.84
C GLU A 150 -18.35 -5.57 -15.17
N LEU A 151 -17.77 -4.53 -14.54
CA LEU A 151 -16.34 -4.24 -14.66
C LEU A 151 -15.46 -5.37 -14.07
N GLU A 152 -15.84 -5.92 -12.91
CA GLU A 152 -15.14 -7.06 -12.29
C GLU A 152 -15.19 -8.32 -13.18
N ASP A 153 -16.38 -8.65 -13.69
CA ASP A 153 -16.58 -9.81 -14.56
C ASP A 153 -15.85 -9.63 -15.90
N SER A 154 -15.94 -8.45 -16.52
CA SER A 154 -15.22 -8.15 -17.76
C SER A 154 -13.70 -8.22 -17.57
N LEU A 155 -13.16 -7.74 -16.44
CA LEU A 155 -11.75 -7.87 -16.10
C LEU A 155 -11.35 -9.34 -15.91
N SER A 156 -12.17 -10.13 -15.22
CA SER A 156 -11.92 -11.56 -15.03
C SER A 156 -11.87 -12.30 -16.38
N ARG A 157 -12.79 -12.00 -17.29
CA ARG A 157 -12.81 -12.56 -18.65
C ARG A 157 -11.63 -12.05 -19.49
N PHE A 158 -11.24 -10.79 -19.33
CA PHE A 158 -10.09 -10.21 -20.02
C PHE A 158 -8.79 -10.91 -19.61
N ILE A 159 -8.57 -11.14 -18.31
CA ILE A 159 -7.39 -11.86 -17.79
C ILE A 159 -7.22 -13.23 -18.46
N VAL A 160 -8.32 -13.96 -18.65
CA VAL A 160 -8.31 -15.30 -19.24
C VAL A 160 -8.12 -15.26 -20.76
N ASN A 161 -8.71 -14.27 -21.45
CA ASN A 161 -8.79 -14.26 -22.92
C ASN A 161 -7.84 -13.26 -23.60
N GLN A 162 -7.08 -12.46 -22.85
CA GLN A 162 -6.24 -11.39 -23.39
C GLN A 162 -5.23 -11.85 -24.45
N GLU A 163 -4.77 -13.11 -24.41
CA GLU A 163 -3.83 -13.64 -25.42
C GLU A 163 -4.48 -13.82 -26.79
N ALA A 164 -5.81 -14.05 -26.83
CA ALA A 164 -6.58 -14.22 -28.06
C ALA A 164 -7.02 -12.88 -28.68
N LEU A 165 -6.88 -11.77 -27.94
CA LEU A 165 -7.31 -10.44 -28.39
C LEU A 165 -6.22 -9.76 -29.23
N ASN A 166 -6.62 -9.09 -30.30
CA ASN A 166 -5.73 -8.22 -31.07
C ASN A 166 -5.49 -6.88 -30.32
N ASN A 167 -4.52 -6.08 -30.79
CA ASN A 167 -4.15 -4.84 -30.12
C ASN A 167 -5.28 -3.81 -30.09
N GLU A 168 -6.10 -3.71 -31.15
CA GLU A 168 -7.24 -2.78 -31.19
C GLU A 168 -8.29 -3.15 -30.13
N GLN A 169 -8.56 -4.44 -29.94
CA GLN A 169 -9.50 -4.93 -28.94
C GLN A 169 -9.00 -4.67 -27.51
N LYS A 170 -7.69 -4.81 -27.29
CA LYS A 170 -7.06 -4.47 -25.99
C LYS A 170 -7.13 -2.98 -25.71
N GLU A 171 -6.83 -2.16 -26.70
CA GLU A 171 -6.93 -0.70 -26.58
C GLU A 171 -8.37 -0.25 -26.32
N ALA A 172 -9.34 -0.85 -27.01
CA ALA A 172 -10.76 -0.62 -26.76
C ALA A 172 -11.14 -0.95 -25.31
N TYR A 173 -10.71 -2.11 -24.80
CA TYR A 173 -10.94 -2.51 -23.41
C TYR A 173 -10.31 -1.52 -22.41
N HIS A 174 -9.06 -1.14 -22.60
CA HIS A 174 -8.39 -0.17 -21.74
C HIS A 174 -9.05 1.22 -21.80
N THR A 175 -9.61 1.61 -22.95
CA THR A 175 -10.37 2.85 -23.10
C THR A 175 -11.62 2.83 -22.23
N LEU A 176 -12.37 1.72 -22.26
CA LEU A 176 -13.52 1.52 -21.38
C LEU A 176 -13.11 1.58 -19.91
N MET A 177 -12.07 0.84 -19.51
CA MET A 177 -11.63 0.77 -18.11
C MET A 177 -11.14 2.12 -17.59
N LYS A 178 -10.37 2.89 -18.38
CA LYS A 178 -9.91 4.23 -17.99
C LYS A 178 -11.07 5.20 -17.75
N ALA A 179 -12.07 5.19 -18.62
CA ALA A 179 -13.26 6.04 -18.46
C ALA A 179 -14.10 5.60 -17.25
N SER A 180 -14.34 4.29 -17.15
CA SER A 180 -15.20 3.69 -16.13
C SER A 180 -14.63 3.81 -14.71
N LEU A 181 -13.30 3.77 -14.57
CA LEU A 181 -12.59 3.83 -13.30
C LEU A 181 -11.94 5.19 -13.01
N ALA A 182 -12.32 6.24 -13.73
CA ALA A 182 -11.88 7.60 -13.40
C ALA A 182 -12.57 8.09 -12.12
N TYR A 183 -11.83 8.67 -11.18
CA TYR A 183 -12.37 9.21 -9.92
C TYR A 183 -13.48 10.24 -10.17
N SER A 184 -13.30 11.10 -11.18
CA SER A 184 -14.28 12.11 -11.61
C SER A 184 -15.64 11.54 -12.01
N THR A 185 -15.70 10.27 -12.42
CA THR A 185 -16.95 9.58 -12.75
C THR A 185 -17.81 9.35 -11.51
N TRP A 186 -17.20 9.20 -10.33
CA TRP A 186 -17.87 8.70 -9.13
C TRP A 186 -17.92 9.71 -7.98
N GLU A 187 -17.04 10.72 -7.98
CA GLU A 187 -16.86 11.65 -6.85
C GLU A 187 -18.15 12.37 -6.40
N ASN A 188 -19.09 12.57 -7.32
CA ASN A 188 -20.36 13.25 -7.08
C ASN A 188 -21.55 12.30 -6.82
N ILE A 189 -21.34 10.99 -6.89
CA ILE A 189 -22.41 10.01 -6.72
C ILE A 189 -22.40 9.50 -5.27
N VAL A 190 -23.46 9.82 -4.54
CA VAL A 190 -23.57 9.49 -3.11
C VAL A 190 -23.63 7.99 -2.91
N GLY A 191 -22.82 7.50 -1.95
CA GLY A 191 -22.89 6.11 -1.51
C GLY A 191 -22.33 5.09 -2.52
N GLN A 192 -21.42 5.48 -3.41
CA GLN A 192 -20.75 4.55 -4.35
C GLN A 192 -19.44 3.99 -3.80
N PHE A 193 -18.77 4.71 -2.91
CA PHE A 193 -17.50 4.26 -2.34
C PHE A 193 -17.69 3.13 -1.33
N SER A 194 -16.75 2.19 -1.33
CA SER A 194 -16.71 1.03 -0.44
C SER A 194 -16.36 1.43 0.99
N PHE A 195 -16.82 0.64 1.95
CA PHE A 195 -16.35 0.80 3.33
C PHE A 195 -14.86 0.42 3.45
N SER A 196 -14.45 -0.60 2.68
CA SER A 196 -13.06 -1.04 2.58
C SER A 196 -12.10 0.07 2.11
N ARG A 197 -12.59 1.04 1.31
CA ARG A 197 -11.84 2.25 0.94
C ARG A 197 -11.32 3.00 2.16
N ASN A 198 -12.17 3.27 3.13
CA ASN A 198 -11.82 4.06 4.31
C ASN A 198 -10.77 3.35 5.18
N LEU A 199 -10.92 2.03 5.34
CA LEU A 199 -9.98 1.23 6.13
C LEU A 199 -8.61 1.13 5.47
N TYR A 200 -8.54 0.96 4.15
CA TYR A 200 -7.24 0.98 3.48
C TYR A 200 -6.63 2.38 3.53
N ALA A 201 -7.42 3.44 3.30
CA ALA A 201 -6.90 4.80 3.30
C ALA A 201 -6.31 5.17 4.68
N LEU A 202 -6.96 4.72 5.76
CA LEU A 202 -6.41 4.81 7.11
C LEU A 202 -5.11 4.00 7.26
N SER A 203 -5.06 2.77 6.71
CA SER A 203 -3.87 1.92 6.72
C SER A 203 -2.69 2.59 6.03
N PHE A 204 -2.93 3.12 4.83
CA PHE A 204 -1.96 3.87 4.05
C PHE A 204 -1.46 5.10 4.80
N PHE A 205 -2.37 5.90 5.37
CA PHE A 205 -2.02 7.04 6.20
C PHE A 205 -1.09 6.67 7.35
N ILE A 206 -1.39 5.59 8.09
CA ILE A 206 -0.58 5.16 9.24
C ILE A 206 0.81 4.69 8.80
N ILE A 207 0.90 3.97 7.68
CA ILE A 207 2.16 3.51 7.09
C ILE A 207 3.04 4.69 6.67
N VAL A 208 2.46 5.65 5.95
CA VAL A 208 3.15 6.86 5.48
C VAL A 208 3.58 7.72 6.66
N PHE A 209 2.69 7.95 7.63
CA PHE A 209 2.99 8.73 8.83
C PHE A 209 4.13 8.10 9.63
N THR A 210 4.09 6.78 9.85
CA THR A 210 5.16 6.06 10.57
C THR A 210 6.48 6.10 9.80
N SER A 211 6.44 6.00 8.46
CA SER A 211 7.62 6.15 7.59
C SER A 211 8.25 7.53 7.73
N LEU A 212 7.45 8.58 7.61
CA LEU A 212 7.92 9.96 7.67
C LEU A 212 8.47 10.31 9.05
N MET A 213 7.85 9.80 10.10
CA MET A 213 8.34 10.00 11.46
C MET A 213 9.70 9.32 11.67
N ASN A 214 9.88 8.10 11.15
CA ASN A 214 11.19 7.43 11.13
C ASN A 214 12.22 8.20 10.30
N TRP A 215 11.81 8.74 9.15
CA TRP A 215 12.66 9.55 8.28
C TRP A 215 13.16 10.82 9.00
N MET A 216 12.24 11.54 9.67
CA MET A 216 12.56 12.72 10.45
C MET A 216 13.47 12.39 11.65
N LEU A 217 13.22 11.27 12.34
CA LEU A 217 14.12 10.80 13.40
C LEU A 217 15.53 10.57 12.87
N LEU A 218 15.64 9.93 11.70
CA LEU A 218 16.89 9.57 11.07
C LEU A 218 17.68 10.81 10.61
N LEU A 219 17.00 11.87 10.18
CA LEU A 219 17.65 13.14 9.83
C LEU A 219 18.11 13.93 11.06
N ILE A 220 17.31 13.94 12.12
CA ILE A 220 17.44 14.94 13.19
C ILE A 220 18.27 14.44 14.39
N TYR A 221 18.27 13.14 14.67
CA TYR A 221 18.99 12.61 15.84
C TYR A 221 20.45 12.37 15.52
N SER A 222 21.36 13.02 16.24
CA SER A 222 22.76 12.64 16.26
C SER A 222 22.99 11.47 17.24
N TYR A 223 24.15 10.81 17.15
CA TYR A 223 24.58 9.78 18.11
C TYR A 223 24.41 10.23 19.58
N GLN A 224 24.69 11.51 19.85
CA GLN A 224 24.70 12.08 21.19
C GLN A 224 23.29 12.36 21.73
N ASP A 225 22.27 12.44 20.87
CA ASP A 225 20.88 12.72 21.24
C ASP A 225 20.09 11.47 21.64
N VAL A 226 20.68 10.28 21.46
CA VAL A 226 20.03 8.98 21.66
C VAL A 226 20.51 8.35 22.97
N ILE A 227 19.58 8.14 23.90
CA ILE A 227 19.87 7.52 25.22
C ILE A 227 20.33 6.05 25.07
N ASN A 228 19.78 5.32 24.09
CA ASN A 228 20.18 3.94 23.79
C ASN A 228 20.43 3.76 22.28
N PRO A 229 21.67 4.02 21.81
CA PRO A 229 22.09 3.91 20.42
C PRO A 229 21.69 2.61 19.73
N ASP A 230 22.04 1.47 20.30
CA ASP A 230 21.84 0.15 19.68
C ASP A 230 20.35 -0.14 19.48
N LYS A 231 19.52 0.26 20.44
CA LYS A 231 18.07 0.04 20.38
C LYS A 231 17.41 0.92 19.32
N TYR A 232 17.88 2.16 19.19
CA TYR A 232 17.44 3.09 18.16
C TYR A 232 17.81 2.61 16.76
N ILE A 233 19.07 2.18 16.55
CA ILE A 233 19.51 1.64 15.27
C ILE A 233 18.71 0.41 14.90
N ASN A 234 18.56 -0.56 15.82
CA ASN A 234 17.78 -1.77 15.55
C ASN A 234 16.34 -1.45 15.13
N SER A 235 15.67 -0.51 15.84
CA SER A 235 14.33 -0.04 15.48
C SER A 235 14.27 0.56 14.07
N LEU A 236 15.26 1.38 13.71
CA LEU A 236 15.37 1.95 12.37
C LEU A 236 15.63 0.89 11.30
N ILE A 237 16.51 -0.09 11.52
CA ILE A 237 16.72 -1.22 10.58
C ILE A 237 15.41 -1.92 10.32
N PHE A 238 14.74 -2.39 11.39
CA PHE A 238 13.52 -3.19 11.24
C PHE A 238 12.41 -2.41 10.55
N SER A 239 12.25 -1.14 10.91
CA SER A 239 11.32 -0.23 10.22
C SER A 239 11.65 -0.13 8.73
N SER A 240 12.94 0.07 8.41
CA SER A 240 13.39 0.25 7.03
C SER A 240 13.18 -1.00 6.19
N LEU A 241 13.64 -2.16 6.67
CA LEU A 241 13.47 -3.45 6.00
C LEU A 241 12.00 -3.73 5.70
N LEU A 242 11.11 -3.43 6.66
CA LEU A 242 9.68 -3.59 6.47
C LEU A 242 9.14 -2.70 5.34
N PHE A 243 9.47 -1.42 5.33
CA PHE A 243 9.04 -0.54 4.24
C PHE A 243 9.62 -0.97 2.88
N PHE A 244 10.84 -1.51 2.83
CA PHE A 244 11.40 -2.05 1.59
C PHE A 244 10.68 -3.30 1.09
N THR A 245 10.03 -4.09 1.95
CA THR A 245 9.20 -5.22 1.49
C THR A 245 7.91 -4.81 0.75
N TRP A 246 7.48 -3.56 0.89
CA TRP A 246 6.37 -3.00 0.09
C TRP A 246 6.75 -2.81 -1.39
N LEU A 247 8.00 -2.44 -1.65
CA LEU A 247 8.48 -2.09 -2.98
C LEU A 247 8.22 -3.16 -4.06
N PRO A 248 8.57 -4.45 -3.86
CA PRO A 248 8.29 -5.47 -4.88
C PRO A 248 6.80 -5.64 -5.16
N LEU A 249 5.93 -5.45 -4.17
CA LEU A 249 4.48 -5.55 -4.33
C LEU A 249 3.93 -4.35 -5.10
N ARG A 250 4.46 -3.14 -4.86
CA ARG A 250 4.07 -1.94 -5.60
C ARG A 250 4.55 -1.99 -7.06
N LEU A 251 5.77 -2.46 -7.29
CA LEU A 251 6.30 -2.67 -8.64
C LEU A 251 5.49 -3.71 -9.42
N TYR A 252 5.08 -4.81 -8.76
CA TYR A 252 4.17 -5.78 -9.35
C TYR A 252 2.85 -5.13 -9.76
N TYR A 253 2.26 -4.32 -8.88
CA TYR A 253 1.03 -3.61 -9.20
C TYR A 253 1.20 -2.71 -10.42
N ASN A 254 2.25 -1.90 -10.51
CA ASN A 254 2.45 -1.02 -11.65
C ASN A 254 2.67 -1.78 -12.96
N LEU A 255 3.52 -2.82 -12.93
CA LEU A 255 3.93 -3.52 -14.14
C LEU A 255 2.90 -4.52 -14.65
N ILE A 256 2.14 -5.12 -13.74
CA ILE A 256 1.20 -6.19 -14.06
C ILE A 256 -0.23 -5.70 -13.88
N THR A 257 -0.66 -5.35 -12.67
CA THR A 257 -2.06 -5.02 -12.39
C THR A 257 -2.52 -3.76 -13.13
N LYS A 258 -1.77 -2.66 -13.04
CA LYS A 258 -2.12 -1.38 -13.66
C LYS A 258 -2.07 -1.50 -15.17
N ASN A 259 -1.09 -2.22 -15.72
CA ASN A 259 -1.03 -2.50 -17.13
C ASN A 259 -2.21 -3.36 -17.61
N LEU A 260 -2.58 -4.38 -16.85
CA LEU A 260 -3.73 -5.23 -17.14
C LEU A 260 -5.06 -4.45 -17.17
N ILE A 261 -5.25 -3.51 -16.23
CA ILE A 261 -6.51 -2.75 -16.10
C ILE A 261 -6.54 -1.57 -17.07
N PHE A 262 -5.42 -0.86 -17.25
CA PHE A 262 -5.37 0.42 -17.94
C PHE A 262 -4.45 0.45 -19.17
N GLY A 263 -3.76 -0.64 -19.52
CA GLY A 263 -2.84 -0.67 -20.66
C GLY A 263 -1.67 0.30 -20.54
N THR A 264 -1.21 0.56 -19.31
CA THR A 264 -0.04 1.41 -19.06
C THR A 264 1.17 0.55 -18.69
N ASP A 265 2.20 0.56 -19.52
CA ASP A 265 3.48 -0.13 -19.27
C ASP A 265 4.42 0.64 -18.32
N GLU A 266 3.92 1.69 -17.66
CA GLU A 266 4.71 2.52 -16.78
C GLU A 266 5.09 1.77 -15.50
N ALA A 267 6.38 1.49 -15.36
CA ALA A 267 6.95 0.90 -14.15
C ALA A 267 6.82 1.80 -12.92
N ILE A 268 6.72 3.11 -13.14
CA ILE A 268 6.71 4.16 -12.15
C ILE A 268 5.41 4.92 -12.35
N GLY A 269 4.44 4.72 -11.46
CA GLY A 269 3.28 5.58 -11.37
C GLY A 269 3.59 6.91 -10.70
N GLN A 270 2.60 7.80 -10.65
CA GLN A 270 2.71 9.17 -10.17
C GLN A 270 3.30 9.29 -8.74
N LEU A 271 2.86 8.42 -7.83
CA LEU A 271 3.38 8.34 -6.45
C LEU A 271 4.68 7.55 -6.33
N ASP A 272 5.04 6.79 -7.35
CA ASP A 272 6.24 5.96 -7.32
C ASP A 272 7.48 6.79 -7.59
N ILE A 273 7.40 7.96 -8.24
CA ILE A 273 8.52 8.91 -8.32
C ILE A 273 8.99 9.31 -6.90
N PHE A 274 8.04 9.51 -5.98
CA PHE A 274 8.35 9.81 -4.57
C PHE A 274 9.03 8.60 -3.91
N ALA A 275 8.50 7.39 -4.08
CA ALA A 275 9.11 6.15 -3.58
C ALA A 275 10.53 5.94 -4.15
N PHE A 276 10.71 6.11 -5.47
CA PHE A 276 11.97 5.93 -6.18
C PHE A 276 13.04 6.97 -5.81
N LEU A 277 12.66 8.16 -5.34
CA LEU A 277 13.60 9.17 -4.84
C LEU A 277 13.87 9.03 -3.34
N ILE A 278 12.84 8.74 -2.54
CA ILE A 278 12.97 8.73 -1.09
C ILE A 278 13.55 7.44 -0.56
N TYR A 279 13.29 6.30 -1.19
CA TYR A 279 13.88 5.05 -0.73
C TYR A 279 15.41 5.04 -0.86
N PRO A 280 16.03 5.48 -1.97
CA PRO A 280 17.48 5.65 -2.05
C PRO A 280 18.02 6.71 -1.08
N LEU A 281 17.33 7.83 -0.91
CA LEU A 281 17.75 8.86 0.05
C LEU A 281 17.70 8.34 1.49
N PHE A 282 16.61 7.71 1.88
CA PHE A 282 16.44 7.09 3.19
C PHE A 282 17.48 6.00 3.43
N PHE A 283 17.73 5.14 2.44
CA PHE A 283 18.79 4.15 2.50
C PHE A 283 20.18 4.79 2.65
N SER A 284 20.46 5.87 1.92
CA SER A 284 21.73 6.58 2.01
C SER A 284 21.93 7.20 3.40
N PHE A 285 20.90 7.84 3.95
CA PHE A 285 20.98 8.38 5.30
C PHE A 285 21.06 7.27 6.36
N LEU A 286 20.40 6.13 6.15
CA LEU A 286 20.56 4.95 7.00
C LEU A 286 22.03 4.54 6.99
N CYS A 287 22.64 4.30 5.83
CA CYS A 287 24.07 3.99 5.71
C CYS A 287 24.97 5.03 6.40
N TRP A 288 24.67 6.32 6.25
CA TRP A 288 25.39 7.39 6.93
C TRP A 288 25.28 7.30 8.45
N LYS A 289 24.08 7.00 8.99
CA LYS A 289 23.90 6.76 10.42
C LYS A 289 24.68 5.54 10.89
N PHE A 290 24.65 4.44 10.15
CA PHE A 290 25.45 3.26 10.48
C PHE A 290 26.94 3.59 10.60
N TRP A 291 27.45 4.38 9.66
CA TRP A 291 28.83 4.86 9.72
C TRP A 291 29.10 5.73 10.96
N GLN A 292 28.19 6.65 11.32
CA GLN A 292 28.32 7.46 12.54
C GLN A 292 28.33 6.63 13.83
N PHE A 293 27.50 5.59 13.90
CA PHE A 293 27.37 4.73 15.06
C PHE A 293 28.43 3.60 15.11
N LYS A 294 29.38 3.58 14.17
CA LYS A 294 30.46 2.57 14.06
C LYS A 294 29.93 1.14 14.00
N GLU A 295 28.76 0.98 13.40
CA GLU A 295 28.17 -0.34 13.18
C GLU A 295 28.99 -1.16 12.19
N ASN A 296 28.87 -2.48 12.28
CA ASN A 296 29.65 -3.39 11.46
C ASN A 296 29.28 -3.22 9.97
N LEU A 297 30.30 -2.99 9.12
CA LEU A 297 30.14 -2.84 7.65
C LEU A 297 29.31 -3.99 7.05
N SER A 298 29.44 -5.21 7.59
CA SER A 298 28.66 -6.37 7.16
C SER A 298 27.15 -6.19 7.28
N VAL A 299 26.66 -5.46 8.28
CA VAL A 299 25.23 -5.16 8.46
C VAL A 299 24.76 -4.21 7.37
N ILE A 300 25.52 -3.17 7.09
CA ILE A 300 25.22 -2.20 6.02
C ILE A 300 25.15 -2.91 4.66
N ILE A 301 26.14 -3.76 4.36
CA ILE A 301 26.19 -4.55 3.13
C ILE A 301 24.98 -5.49 3.05
N SER A 302 24.60 -6.14 4.15
CA SER A 302 23.44 -7.05 4.18
C SER A 302 22.14 -6.31 3.89
N ILE A 303 21.93 -5.13 4.47
CA ILE A 303 20.74 -4.30 4.18
C ILE A 303 20.77 -3.84 2.72
N PHE A 304 21.93 -3.41 2.20
CA PHE A 304 22.06 -3.02 0.80
C PHE A 304 21.66 -4.16 -0.15
N ILE A 305 22.25 -5.35 0.05
CA ILE A 305 21.95 -6.54 -0.74
C ILE A 305 20.46 -6.86 -0.66
N PHE A 306 19.86 -6.81 0.52
CA PHE A 306 18.43 -7.04 0.70
C PHE A 306 17.57 -6.07 -0.11
N VAL A 307 17.82 -4.76 0.00
CA VAL A 307 17.06 -3.72 -0.72
C VAL A 307 17.20 -3.86 -2.23
N VAL A 308 18.44 -4.04 -2.71
CA VAL A 308 18.72 -4.25 -4.14
C VAL A 308 18.03 -5.51 -4.65
N SER A 309 18.08 -6.61 -3.89
CA SER A 309 17.44 -7.88 -4.26
C SER A 309 15.93 -7.73 -4.37
N LEU A 310 15.27 -7.09 -3.40
CA LEU A 310 13.82 -6.85 -3.46
C LEU A 310 13.42 -5.96 -4.63
N THR A 311 14.20 -4.90 -4.88
CA THR A 311 13.99 -4.00 -6.04
C THR A 311 14.13 -4.77 -7.35
N PHE A 312 15.18 -5.59 -7.46
CA PHE A 312 15.44 -6.42 -8.64
C PHE A 312 14.31 -7.43 -8.87
N ILE A 313 13.85 -8.12 -7.82
CA ILE A 313 12.73 -9.07 -7.89
C ILE A 313 11.47 -8.36 -8.36
N GLY A 314 11.12 -7.21 -7.76
CA GLY A 314 9.94 -6.45 -8.14
C GLY A 314 9.96 -5.96 -9.58
N ARG A 315 11.11 -5.48 -10.06
CA ARG A 315 11.25 -4.86 -11.39
C ARG A 315 11.41 -5.87 -12.51
N PHE A 316 12.30 -6.85 -12.33
CA PHE A 316 12.73 -7.77 -13.40
C PHE A 316 12.10 -9.16 -13.28
N LYS A 317 11.52 -9.50 -12.13
CA LYS A 317 10.85 -10.77 -11.87
C LYS A 317 9.45 -10.60 -11.27
N PRO A 318 8.57 -9.74 -11.83
CA PRO A 318 7.22 -9.54 -11.29
C PRO A 318 6.39 -10.83 -11.27
N GLY A 319 6.70 -11.82 -12.12
CA GLY A 319 6.08 -13.15 -12.08
C GLY A 319 6.30 -13.90 -10.75
N TRP A 320 7.41 -13.67 -10.04
CA TRP A 320 7.63 -14.27 -8.71
C TRP A 320 6.67 -13.67 -7.68
N VAL A 321 6.46 -12.36 -7.75
CA VAL A 321 5.47 -11.67 -6.92
C VAL A 321 4.06 -12.16 -7.26
N SER A 322 3.77 -12.38 -8.55
CA SER A 322 2.49 -12.95 -9.01
C SER A 322 2.20 -14.31 -8.38
N LEU A 323 3.19 -15.20 -8.31
CA LEU A 323 3.04 -16.54 -7.74
C LEU A 323 2.92 -16.54 -6.21
N MET A 324 3.55 -15.58 -5.53
CA MET A 324 3.52 -15.51 -4.06
C MET A 324 2.30 -14.76 -3.52
N PHE A 325 1.93 -13.64 -4.17
CA PHE A 325 0.95 -12.70 -3.65
C PHE A 325 -0.03 -12.15 -4.70
N GLY A 326 0.26 -12.28 -6.01
CA GLY A 326 -0.55 -11.70 -7.07
C GLY A 326 -1.54 -12.65 -7.75
N LEU A 327 -1.91 -12.34 -9.00
CA LEU A 327 -2.89 -13.06 -9.82
C LEU A 327 -2.71 -14.59 -9.89
N ASN A 328 -1.47 -15.08 -9.81
CA ASN A 328 -1.17 -16.52 -9.89
C ASN A 328 -0.92 -17.16 -8.52
N SER A 329 -1.24 -16.48 -7.43
CA SER A 329 -0.91 -16.94 -6.09
C SER A 329 -2.02 -17.78 -5.46
N ASN A 330 -1.60 -18.70 -4.58
CA ASN A 330 -2.48 -19.52 -3.78
C ASN A 330 -2.68 -18.89 -2.39
N PRO A 331 -3.93 -18.67 -1.92
CA PRO A 331 -4.20 -18.11 -0.60
C PRO A 331 -3.53 -18.85 0.58
N ILE A 332 -3.22 -20.15 0.43
CA ILE A 332 -2.47 -20.92 1.43
C ILE A 332 -1.10 -20.29 1.72
N LEU A 333 -0.40 -19.80 0.70
CA LEU A 333 0.89 -19.13 0.88
C LEU A 333 0.72 -17.88 1.75
N TRP A 334 -0.34 -17.11 1.55
CA TRP A 334 -0.61 -15.91 2.34
C TRP A 334 -0.83 -16.24 3.81
N ILE A 335 -1.54 -17.34 4.11
CA ILE A 335 -1.74 -17.82 5.48
C ILE A 335 -0.41 -18.23 6.12
N ILE A 336 0.48 -18.89 5.37
CA ILE A 336 1.82 -19.26 5.84
C ILE A 336 2.63 -18.00 6.19
N PHE A 337 2.67 -17.02 5.28
CA PHE A 337 3.36 -15.75 5.52
C PHE A 337 2.76 -14.98 6.69
N LEU A 338 1.43 -14.96 6.82
CA LEU A 338 0.73 -14.33 7.93
C LEU A 338 1.07 -14.99 9.26
N THR A 339 1.13 -16.32 9.29
CA THR A 339 1.51 -17.09 10.47
C THR A 339 2.93 -16.71 10.91
N ILE A 340 3.88 -16.67 9.97
CA ILE A 340 5.26 -16.24 10.23
C ILE A 340 5.29 -14.80 10.77
N ALA A 341 4.55 -13.88 10.14
CA ALA A 341 4.47 -12.49 10.56
C ALA A 341 3.91 -12.33 11.97
N VAL A 342 2.86 -13.09 12.33
CA VAL A 342 2.26 -13.09 13.67
C VAL A 342 3.24 -13.64 14.70
N PHE A 343 3.88 -14.79 14.43
CA PHE A 343 4.91 -15.34 15.33
C PHE A 343 6.05 -14.35 15.55
N TYR A 344 6.49 -13.70 14.49
CA TYR A 344 7.54 -12.68 14.56
C TYR A 344 7.10 -11.46 15.36
N CYS A 345 5.88 -10.96 15.16
CA CYS A 345 5.31 -9.87 15.96
C CYS A 345 5.26 -10.23 17.45
N VAL A 346 4.79 -11.45 17.79
CA VAL A 346 4.75 -11.93 19.18
C VAL A 346 6.16 -12.04 19.76
N TYR A 347 7.13 -12.51 18.99
CA TYR A 347 8.53 -12.55 19.40
C TYR A 347 9.08 -11.15 19.71
N LEU A 348 8.84 -10.17 18.82
CA LEU A 348 9.24 -8.78 19.05
C LEU A 348 8.58 -8.17 20.28
N LEU A 349 7.28 -8.41 20.47
CA LEU A 349 6.55 -7.96 21.67
C LEU A 349 7.15 -8.57 22.94
N LYS A 350 7.50 -9.86 22.94
CA LYS A 350 8.15 -10.53 24.09
C LYS A 350 9.55 -9.99 24.35
N LYS A 351 10.37 -9.82 23.32
CA LYS A 351 11.73 -9.26 23.43
C LYS A 351 11.66 -7.85 24.04
N ASN A 352 10.73 -7.04 23.54
CA ASN A 352 10.54 -5.69 24.04
C ASN A 352 9.79 -5.65 25.39
N LYS A 353 9.10 -6.70 25.85
CA LYS A 353 8.34 -6.72 27.13
C LYS A 353 9.25 -6.53 28.35
N HIS A 354 10.48 -7.03 28.31
CA HIS A 354 11.51 -6.74 29.31
C HIS A 354 11.92 -5.25 29.32
N ASP A 355 11.67 -4.54 28.21
CA ASP A 355 12.04 -3.15 27.98
C ASP A 355 10.86 -2.16 28.12
N PHE A 356 9.61 -2.64 28.05
CA PHE A 356 8.39 -1.85 28.26
C PHE A 356 8.05 -1.67 29.74
N LEU A 357 8.69 -2.37 30.68
CA LEU A 357 8.41 -2.29 32.12
C LEU A 357 9.53 -1.63 32.94
N SER A 358 10.75 -1.53 32.37
CA SER A 358 11.81 -0.60 32.81
C SER A 358 11.51 0.82 32.31
#